data_AF-A0A6F9C080-F1
#
_entry.id   AF-A0A6F9C080-F1
#
_cell.length_a   1.000
_cell.length_b   1.000
_cell.length_c   1.000
_cell.angle_alpha   90.00
_cell.angle_beta   90.00
_cell.angle_gamma   90.00
#
_symmetry.space_group_name_H-M   'P 1'
#
loop_
_entity.id
_entity.type
_entity.pdbx_description
1 polymer ?
#
loop_
_entity_poly.entity_id
_entity_poly.type
_entity_poly.pdbx_seq_one_letter_code
_entity_poly.pdbx_strand_id
1 'polypeptide(L)'
;MAASMADAGGFEKWLNDRLDYLEVDQEVYGAYILGILQEEESDEEKEDALLGILSAFLEDEKLEDVCKEIISQWAESCARSATKNKEDVEVLAIANLIEKQAQIVVKQKEVSEESRKRKEAKEAKQQRDQAKEDSHKKKETDKLQREKDKLAKQDRKDKEKKRTQKGERKR
;
A
#
# COMPACT_ATOMS: atom_id res chain seq x y z
N MET A 1 25.60 -3.31 -11.93
CA MET A 1 24.31 -4.01 -11.82
C MET A 1 24.64 -5.45 -11.49
N ALA A 2 24.25 -5.94 -10.31
CA ALA A 2 24.64 -7.25 -9.78
C ALA A 2 23.36 -8.05 -9.47
N ALA A 3 22.56 -8.29 -10.49
CA ALA A 3 21.38 -9.13 -10.41
C ALA A 3 21.64 -10.38 -11.26
N SER A 4 21.28 -11.55 -10.73
CA SER A 4 21.31 -12.87 -11.37
C SER A 4 22.58 -13.74 -11.22
N MET A 5 23.28 -13.70 -10.08
CA MET A 5 24.23 -14.78 -9.71
C MET A 5 23.61 -15.87 -8.80
N ALA A 6 22.37 -15.67 -8.32
CA ALA A 6 21.75 -16.57 -7.34
C ALA A 6 21.18 -17.88 -7.92
N ASP A 7 20.95 -17.95 -9.24
CA ASP A 7 20.40 -19.15 -9.89
C ASP A 7 21.48 -20.11 -10.43
N ALA A 8 22.76 -19.68 -10.40
CA ALA A 8 23.88 -20.53 -10.77
C ALA A 8 23.97 -21.82 -9.93
N GLY A 9 23.41 -21.83 -8.71
CA GLY A 9 23.44 -23.00 -7.84
C GLY A 9 22.68 -24.24 -8.37
N GLY A 10 21.68 -24.04 -9.24
CA GLY A 10 20.95 -25.15 -9.87
C GLY A 10 21.78 -25.85 -10.93
N PHE A 11 22.44 -25.06 -11.78
CA PHE A 11 23.35 -25.56 -12.80
C PHE A 11 24.66 -26.07 -12.20
N GLU A 12 25.26 -25.35 -11.25
CA GLU A 12 26.49 -25.75 -10.56
C GLU A 12 26.33 -27.11 -9.89
N LYS A 13 25.18 -27.37 -9.26
CA LYS A 13 24.88 -28.69 -8.71
C LYS A 13 24.83 -29.77 -9.81
N TRP A 14 24.18 -29.49 -10.94
CA TRP A 14 24.12 -30.44 -12.06
C TRP A 14 25.51 -30.68 -12.68
N LEU A 15 26.31 -29.63 -12.85
CA LEU A 15 27.68 -29.69 -13.36
C LEU A 15 28.54 -30.55 -12.44
N ASN A 16 28.44 -30.34 -11.13
CA ASN A 16 29.15 -31.12 -10.13
C ASN A 16 28.74 -32.60 -10.15
N ASP A 17 27.43 -32.89 -10.21
CA ASP A 17 26.90 -34.26 -10.35
C ASP A 17 27.38 -34.90 -11.68
N ARG A 18 27.50 -34.12 -12.75
CA ARG A 18 27.98 -34.58 -14.08
C ARG A 18 29.49 -34.86 -14.07
N LEU A 19 30.29 -34.01 -13.45
CA LEU A 19 31.73 -34.18 -13.30
C LEU A 19 32.05 -35.39 -12.41
N ASP A 20 31.29 -35.61 -11.34
CA ASP A 20 31.40 -36.79 -10.47
C ASP A 20 31.17 -38.09 -11.26
N TYR A 21 30.16 -38.12 -12.14
CA TYR A 21 29.91 -39.27 -13.02
C TYR A 21 31.04 -39.54 -14.02
N LEU A 22 31.76 -38.48 -14.43
CA LEU A 22 32.90 -38.56 -15.34
C LEU A 22 34.23 -38.79 -14.58
N GLU A 23 34.18 -38.97 -13.26
CA GLU A 23 35.34 -39.08 -12.36
C GLU A 23 36.30 -37.88 -12.45
N VAL A 24 35.77 -36.70 -12.80
CA VAL A 24 36.51 -35.44 -12.86
C VAL A 24 36.34 -34.67 -11.56
N ASP A 25 37.42 -34.09 -11.06
CA ASP A 25 37.44 -33.40 -9.77
C ASP A 25 36.63 -32.10 -9.78
N GLN A 26 35.43 -32.14 -9.18
CA GLN A 26 34.48 -31.02 -9.19
C GLN A 26 35.00 -29.77 -8.45
N GLU A 27 35.85 -29.92 -7.42
CA GLU A 27 36.35 -28.76 -6.65
C GLU A 27 37.31 -27.90 -7.48
N VAL A 28 38.05 -28.52 -8.39
CA VAL A 28 39.00 -27.83 -9.27
C VAL A 28 38.31 -27.39 -10.56
N TYR A 29 37.58 -28.31 -11.21
CA TYR A 29 37.03 -28.08 -12.54
C TYR A 29 35.67 -27.39 -12.53
N GLY A 30 34.84 -27.58 -11.50
CA GLY A 30 33.50 -26.98 -11.44
C GLY A 30 33.55 -25.46 -11.47
N ALA A 31 34.35 -24.83 -10.59
CA ALA A 31 34.52 -23.38 -10.55
C ALA A 31 35.20 -22.83 -11.81
N TYR A 32 36.15 -23.57 -12.38
CA TYR A 32 36.87 -23.15 -13.58
C TYR A 32 35.97 -23.19 -14.83
N ILE A 33 35.22 -24.27 -15.02
CA ILE A 33 34.24 -24.41 -16.10
C ILE A 33 33.15 -23.33 -15.99
N LEU A 34 32.65 -23.07 -14.78
CA LEU A 34 31.70 -21.99 -14.53
C LEU A 34 32.27 -20.61 -14.93
N GLY A 35 33.54 -20.37 -14.65
CA GLY A 35 34.23 -19.15 -15.07
C GLY A 35 34.26 -18.99 -16.58
N ILE A 36 34.66 -20.05 -17.30
CA ILE A 36 34.70 -20.07 -18.78
C ILE A 36 33.33 -19.79 -19.37
N LEU A 37 32.28 -20.48 -18.88
CA LEU A 37 30.91 -20.32 -19.37
C LEU A 37 30.33 -18.91 -19.13
N GLN A 38 30.86 -18.18 -18.14
CA GLN A 38 30.49 -16.80 -17.85
C GLN A 38 31.31 -15.77 -18.61
N GLU A 39 32.59 -16.06 -18.88
CA GLU A 39 33.52 -15.13 -19.51
C GLU A 39 33.39 -15.12 -21.04
N GLU A 40 33.10 -16.27 -21.65
CA GLU A 40 33.01 -16.37 -23.11
C GLU A 40 31.60 -16.05 -23.64
N GLU A 41 31.53 -15.18 -24.65
CA GLU A 41 30.25 -14.72 -25.21
C GLU A 41 29.69 -15.69 -26.28
N SER A 42 30.54 -16.49 -26.93
CA SER A 42 30.11 -17.44 -27.97
C SER A 42 30.12 -18.90 -27.48
N ASP A 43 29.19 -19.70 -27.98
CA ASP A 43 29.12 -21.13 -27.69
C ASP A 43 30.28 -21.91 -28.32
N GLU A 44 30.81 -21.44 -29.46
CA GLU A 44 31.97 -22.03 -30.14
C GLU A 44 33.26 -21.89 -29.31
N GLU A 45 33.45 -20.74 -28.66
CA GLU A 45 34.61 -20.48 -27.80
C GLU A 45 34.54 -21.35 -26.52
N LYS A 46 33.36 -21.41 -25.90
CA LYS A 46 33.10 -22.28 -24.74
C LYS A 46 33.37 -23.73 -25.07
N GLU A 47 32.95 -24.18 -26.25
CA GLU A 47 33.19 -25.55 -26.70
C GLU A 47 34.69 -25.82 -26.83
N ASP A 48 35.44 -24.95 -27.51
CA ASP A 48 36.89 -25.10 -27.65
C ASP A 48 37.64 -25.10 -26.29
N ALA A 49 37.25 -24.22 -25.36
CA ALA A 49 37.84 -24.18 -24.03
C ALA A 49 37.52 -25.44 -23.22
N LEU A 50 36.27 -25.90 -23.26
CA LEU A 50 35.83 -27.14 -22.61
C LEU A 50 36.53 -28.36 -23.21
N LEU A 51 36.63 -28.43 -24.54
CA LEU A 51 37.36 -29.48 -25.26
C LEU A 51 38.82 -29.53 -24.80
N GLY A 52 39.48 -28.37 -24.66
CA GLY A 52 40.86 -28.29 -24.19
C GLY A 52 41.09 -28.85 -22.78
N ILE A 53 40.10 -28.72 -21.90
CA ILE A 53 40.20 -29.18 -20.50
C ILE A 53 39.75 -30.63 -20.36
N LEU A 54 38.62 -30.97 -20.97
CA LEU A 54 37.97 -32.27 -20.84
C LEU A 54 38.64 -33.34 -21.71
N SER A 55 39.37 -32.97 -22.77
CA SER A 55 40.21 -33.91 -23.54
C SER A 55 41.31 -34.58 -22.72
N ALA A 56 41.70 -34.00 -21.58
CA ALA A 56 42.64 -34.64 -20.65
C ALA A 56 42.02 -35.86 -19.92
N PHE A 57 40.69 -35.97 -19.91
CA PHE A 57 39.94 -36.96 -19.13
C PHE A 57 39.03 -37.86 -19.97
N LEU A 58 38.56 -37.36 -21.13
CA LEU A 58 37.59 -38.03 -21.99
C LEU A 58 38.17 -38.23 -23.40
N GLU A 59 37.76 -39.33 -24.03
CA GLU A 59 38.09 -39.64 -25.42
C GLU A 59 37.16 -38.88 -26.39
N ASP A 60 37.67 -38.57 -27.59
CA ASP A 60 37.01 -37.71 -28.60
C ASP A 60 35.55 -38.09 -28.90
N GLU A 61 35.18 -39.38 -28.83
CA GLU A 61 33.83 -39.87 -29.15
C GLU A 61 32.75 -39.38 -28.18
N LYS A 62 33.08 -39.16 -26.90
CA LYS A 62 32.11 -38.71 -25.87
C LYS A 62 32.37 -37.29 -25.41
N LEU A 63 33.55 -36.77 -25.71
CA LEU A 63 33.99 -35.44 -25.31
C LEU A 63 33.11 -34.36 -25.93
N GLU A 64 32.89 -34.41 -27.24
CA GLU A 64 32.08 -33.42 -27.97
C GLU A 64 30.61 -33.42 -27.49
N ASP A 65 30.06 -34.60 -27.21
CA ASP A 65 28.71 -34.76 -26.65
C ASP A 65 28.59 -34.13 -25.26
N VAL A 66 29.58 -34.34 -24.39
CA VAL A 66 29.60 -33.78 -23.03
C VAL A 66 29.74 -32.25 -23.07
N CYS A 67 30.62 -31.71 -23.92
CA CYS A 67 30.78 -30.26 -24.07
C CYS A 67 29.46 -29.60 -24.53
N LYS A 68 28.81 -30.17 -25.54
CA LYS A 68 27.51 -29.70 -26.03
C LYS A 68 26.41 -29.79 -24.98
N GLU A 69 26.40 -30.86 -24.19
CA GLU A 69 25.45 -31.02 -23.09
C GLU A 69 25.64 -29.94 -22.02
N ILE A 70 26.89 -29.64 -21.63
CA ILE A 70 27.21 -28.61 -20.65
C ILE A 70 26.74 -27.23 -21.15
N ILE A 71 27.02 -26.89 -22.41
CA ILE A 71 26.60 -25.62 -23.02
C ILE A 71 25.08 -25.54 -23.12
N SER A 72 24.42 -26.62 -23.56
CA SER A 72 22.95 -26.69 -23.62
C SER A 72 22.31 -26.50 -22.25
N GLN A 73 22.84 -27.17 -21.22
CA GLN A 73 22.35 -27.04 -19.85
C GLN A 73 22.62 -25.67 -19.24
N TRP A 74 23.73 -25.04 -19.61
CA TRP A 74 24.03 -23.65 -19.23
C TRP A 74 23.02 -22.68 -19.86
N ALA A 75 22.75 -22.85 -21.17
CA ALA A 75 21.76 -22.05 -21.89
C ALA A 75 20.34 -22.25 -21.32
N GLU A 76 19.96 -23.50 -21.01
CA GLU A 76 18.71 -23.82 -20.34
C GLU A 76 18.63 -23.20 -18.93
N SER A 77 19.72 -23.23 -18.16
CA SER A 77 19.76 -22.61 -16.84
C SER A 77 19.63 -21.09 -16.94
N CYS A 78 20.31 -20.47 -17.91
CA CYS A 78 20.15 -19.04 -18.18
C CYS A 78 18.70 -18.69 -18.55
N ALA A 79 18.07 -19.53 -19.39
CA ALA A 79 16.67 -19.35 -19.79
C ALA A 79 15.68 -19.56 -18.63
N ARG A 80 15.91 -20.56 -17.77
CA ARG A 80 15.10 -20.79 -16.54
C ARG A 80 15.27 -19.68 -15.53
N SER A 81 16.47 -19.13 -15.39
CA SER A 81 16.72 -17.94 -14.57
C SER A 81 15.89 -16.76 -15.07
N ALA A 82 15.82 -16.55 -16.39
CA ALA A 82 15.06 -15.46 -16.98
C ALA A 82 13.54 -15.56 -16.78
N THR A 83 12.96 -16.76 -16.76
CA THR A 83 11.52 -16.94 -16.47
C THR A 83 11.20 -16.73 -15.00
N LYS A 84 12.04 -17.22 -14.10
CA LYS A 84 11.87 -17.08 -12.64
C LYS A 84 11.99 -15.63 -12.17
N ASN A 85 12.98 -14.90 -12.69
CA ASN A 85 13.10 -13.46 -12.48
C ASN A 85 11.85 -12.68 -12.93
N LYS A 86 11.11 -13.18 -13.94
CA LYS A 86 9.88 -12.54 -14.43
C LYS A 86 8.73 -12.70 -13.43
N GLU A 87 8.59 -13.88 -12.83
CA GLU A 87 7.61 -14.16 -11.77
C GLU A 87 7.93 -13.35 -10.50
N ASP A 88 9.21 -13.28 -10.10
CA ASP A 88 9.65 -12.47 -8.96
C ASP A 88 9.39 -10.96 -9.16
N VAL A 89 9.57 -10.44 -10.38
CA VAL A 89 9.25 -9.04 -10.73
C VAL A 89 7.75 -8.76 -10.62
N GLU A 90 6.89 -9.69 -11.04
CA GLU A 90 5.44 -9.54 -10.91
C GLU A 90 4.98 -9.59 -9.45
N VAL A 91 5.53 -10.51 -8.64
CA VAL A 91 5.25 -10.58 -7.20
C VAL A 91 5.71 -9.31 -6.48
N LEU A 92 6.88 -8.77 -6.83
CA LEU A 92 7.39 -7.51 -6.30
C LEU A 92 6.49 -6.32 -6.70
N ALA A 93 5.97 -6.31 -7.93
CA ALA A 93 5.03 -5.29 -8.39
C ALA A 93 3.70 -5.32 -7.62
N ILE A 94 3.18 -6.52 -7.32
CA ILE A 94 1.99 -6.72 -6.50
C ILE A 94 2.24 -6.24 -5.07
N ALA A 95 3.40 -6.55 -4.47
CA ALA A 95 3.76 -6.07 -3.13
C ALA A 95 3.82 -4.53 -3.06
N ASN A 96 4.42 -3.89 -4.08
CA ASN A 96 4.49 -2.42 -4.17
C ASN A 96 3.08 -1.79 -4.35
N LEU A 97 2.21 -2.44 -5.11
CA LEU A 97 0.82 -1.98 -5.29
C LEU A 97 0.01 -2.09 -3.99
N ILE A 98 0.19 -3.16 -3.22
CA ILE A 98 -0.44 -3.35 -1.90
C ILE A 98 0.06 -2.30 -0.90
N GLU A 99 1.37 -2.02 -0.87
CA GLU A 99 1.95 -0.99 -0.01
C GLU A 99 1.35 0.41 -0.31
N LYS A 100 1.18 0.74 -1.59
CA LYS A 100 0.52 1.98 -2.01
C LYS A 100 -0.93 2.04 -1.56
N GLN A 101 -1.70 0.95 -1.66
CA GLN A 101 -3.08 0.93 -1.17
C GLN A 101 -3.16 1.01 0.36
N ALA A 102 -2.23 0.38 1.08
CA ALA A 102 -2.16 0.45 2.55
C ALA A 102 -1.90 1.89 3.04
N GLN A 103 -1.02 2.65 2.38
CA GLN A 103 -0.81 4.07 2.70
C GLN A 103 -2.03 4.96 2.40
N ILE A 104 -2.80 4.64 1.36
CA ILE A 104 -4.02 5.38 1.01
C ILE A 104 -5.12 5.15 2.07
N VAL A 105 -5.30 3.92 2.56
CA VAL A 105 -6.27 3.59 3.62
C VAL A 105 -5.87 4.17 4.98
N VAL A 106 -4.57 4.20 5.32
CA VAL A 106 -4.09 4.81 6.57
C VAL A 106 -4.28 6.33 6.54
N LYS A 107 -3.96 7.01 5.44
CA LYS A 107 -4.23 8.46 5.29
C LYS A 107 -5.73 8.79 5.31
N GLN A 108 -6.60 7.91 4.82
CA GLN A 108 -8.05 8.09 4.96
C GLN A 108 -8.54 7.91 6.42
N LYS A 109 -7.88 7.08 7.23
CA LYS A 109 -8.20 6.92 8.65
C LYS A 109 -7.81 8.15 9.47
N GLU A 110 -6.66 8.76 9.19
CA GLU A 110 -6.23 10.03 9.83
C GLU A 110 -7.14 11.21 9.44
N VAL A 111 -7.55 11.30 8.17
CA VAL A 111 -8.54 12.30 7.71
C VAL A 111 -9.93 12.05 8.32
N SER A 112 -10.31 10.79 8.59
CA SER A 112 -11.59 10.45 9.23
C SER A 112 -11.66 10.84 10.71
N GLU A 113 -10.58 10.71 11.46
CA GLU A 113 -10.54 11.13 12.88
C GLU A 113 -10.46 12.64 13.04
N GLU A 114 -9.72 13.35 12.18
CA GLU A 114 -9.66 14.82 12.22
C GLU A 114 -10.99 15.46 11.78
N SER A 115 -11.66 14.89 10.77
CA SER A 115 -12.98 15.36 10.33
C SER A 115 -14.11 15.04 11.32
N ARG A 116 -14.02 13.93 12.08
CA ARG A 116 -14.91 13.66 13.22
C ARG A 116 -14.74 14.70 14.33
N LYS A 117 -13.51 14.97 14.77
CA LYS A 117 -13.24 15.99 15.81
C LYS A 117 -13.68 17.40 15.38
N ARG A 118 -13.50 17.76 14.10
CA ARG A 118 -13.98 19.05 13.57
C ARG A 118 -15.51 19.14 13.48
N LYS A 119 -16.22 18.03 13.20
CA LYS A 119 -17.69 18.00 13.21
C LYS A 119 -18.26 18.09 14.64
N GLU A 120 -17.73 17.32 15.57
CA GLU A 120 -18.19 17.33 16.97
C GLU A 120 -17.99 18.70 17.63
N ALA A 121 -16.86 19.37 17.37
CA ALA A 121 -16.62 20.72 17.88
C ALA A 121 -17.63 21.75 17.33
N LYS A 122 -18.07 21.60 16.07
CA LYS A 122 -19.03 22.49 15.44
C LYS A 122 -20.44 22.27 15.98
N GLU A 123 -20.84 21.01 16.14
CA GLU A 123 -22.14 20.66 16.73
C GLU A 123 -22.23 21.08 18.20
N ALA A 124 -21.19 20.86 19.00
CA ALA A 124 -21.17 21.29 20.39
C ALA A 124 -21.31 22.81 20.54
N LYS A 125 -20.68 23.58 19.64
CA LYS A 125 -20.82 25.04 19.64
C LYS A 125 -22.23 25.47 19.24
N GLN A 126 -22.81 24.84 18.22
CA GLN A 126 -24.19 25.12 17.79
C GLN A 126 -25.22 24.78 18.87
N GLN A 127 -25.08 23.66 19.55
CA GLN A 127 -25.97 23.29 20.67
C GLN A 127 -25.86 24.31 21.83
N ARG A 128 -24.64 24.77 22.13
CA ARG A 128 -24.43 25.78 23.19
C ARG A 128 -25.02 27.14 22.81
N ASP A 129 -24.93 27.52 21.55
CA ASP A 129 -25.49 28.78 21.06
C ASP A 129 -27.04 28.70 20.97
N GLN A 130 -27.60 27.56 20.56
CA GLN A 130 -29.05 27.30 20.62
C GLN A 130 -29.60 27.32 22.05
N ALA A 131 -28.90 26.72 23.01
CA ALA A 131 -29.32 26.75 24.41
C ALA A 131 -29.31 28.17 25.00
N LYS A 132 -28.38 29.03 24.56
CA LYS A 132 -28.36 30.44 24.94
C LYS A 132 -29.50 31.22 24.30
N GLU A 133 -29.78 30.98 23.03
CA GLU A 133 -30.87 31.64 22.32
C GLU A 133 -32.23 31.25 22.88
N ASP A 134 -32.47 29.97 23.18
CA ASP A 134 -33.72 29.49 23.79
C ASP A 134 -33.92 30.11 25.19
N SER A 135 -32.86 30.17 26.00
CA SER A 135 -32.89 30.84 27.31
C SER A 135 -33.22 32.33 27.19
N HIS A 136 -32.67 33.03 26.19
CA HIS A 136 -32.97 34.43 25.94
C HIS A 136 -34.42 34.62 25.50
N LYS A 137 -34.89 33.79 24.55
CA LYS A 137 -36.24 33.85 24.00
C LYS A 137 -37.30 33.56 25.06
N LYS A 138 -37.04 32.61 25.97
CA LYS A 138 -37.92 32.33 27.12
C LYS A 138 -38.01 33.49 28.12
N LYS A 139 -36.91 34.22 28.34
CA LYS A 139 -36.91 35.42 29.19
C LYS A 139 -37.68 36.57 28.55
N GLU A 140 -37.53 36.76 27.23
CA GLU A 140 -38.25 37.77 26.46
C GLU A 140 -39.75 37.51 26.44
N THR A 141 -40.17 36.26 26.23
CA THR A 141 -41.60 35.89 26.22
C THR A 141 -42.23 36.05 27.59
N ASP A 142 -41.54 35.69 28.68
CA ASP A 142 -42.02 35.94 30.05
C ASP A 142 -42.19 37.43 30.34
N LYS A 143 -41.22 38.27 29.94
CA LYS A 143 -41.32 39.73 30.07
C LYS A 143 -42.52 40.30 29.31
N LEU A 144 -42.67 39.94 28.03
CA LEU A 144 -43.78 40.40 27.19
C LEU A 144 -45.14 39.98 27.75
N GLN A 145 -45.25 38.77 28.30
CA GLN A 145 -46.48 38.29 28.90
C GLN A 145 -46.85 39.09 30.16
N ARG A 146 -45.86 39.44 31.01
CA ARG A 146 -46.08 40.30 32.18
C ARG A 146 -46.53 41.70 31.79
N GLU A 147 -45.94 42.29 30.75
CA GLU A 147 -46.35 43.62 30.26
C GLU A 147 -47.75 43.59 29.67
N LYS A 148 -48.08 42.55 28.89
CA LYS A 148 -49.43 42.36 28.33
C LYS A 148 -50.49 42.24 29.42
N ASP A 149 -50.21 41.50 30.50
CA ASP A 149 -51.13 41.37 31.64
C ASP A 149 -51.32 42.69 32.41
N LYS A 150 -50.23 43.45 32.60
CA LYS A 150 -50.30 44.80 33.20
C LYS A 150 -51.14 45.76 32.36
N LEU A 151 -50.93 45.78 31.04
CA LEU A 151 -51.66 46.65 30.12
C LEU A 151 -53.15 46.30 30.10
N ALA A 152 -53.49 45.01 30.09
CA ALA A 152 -54.87 44.53 30.13
C ALA A 152 -55.59 44.92 31.43
N LYS A 153 -54.90 44.86 32.58
CA LYS A 153 -55.45 45.34 33.87
C LYS A 153 -55.68 46.85 33.87
N GLN A 154 -54.77 47.62 33.27
CA GLN A 154 -54.92 49.06 33.17
C GLN A 154 -56.09 49.45 32.25
N ASP A 155 -56.19 48.85 31.06
CA ASP A 155 -57.30 49.08 30.12
C ASP A 155 -58.67 48.76 30.74
N ARG A 156 -58.77 47.67 31.53
CA ARG A 156 -59.99 47.36 32.29
C ARG A 156 -60.35 48.45 33.31
N LYS A 157 -59.36 48.92 34.09
CA LYS A 157 -59.57 50.00 35.05
C LYS A 157 -59.98 51.31 34.36
N ASP A 158 -59.36 51.67 33.24
CA ASP A 158 -59.69 52.88 32.49
C ASP A 158 -61.09 52.80 31.85
N LYS A 159 -61.46 51.63 31.30
CA LYS A 159 -62.82 51.40 30.78
C LYS A 159 -63.88 51.51 31.88
N GLU A 160 -63.61 50.97 33.06
CA GLU A 160 -64.52 51.06 34.20
C GLU A 160 -64.69 52.51 34.68
N LYS A 161 -63.59 53.25 34.85
CA LYS A 161 -63.61 54.69 35.18
C LYS A 161 -64.38 55.52 34.16
N LYS A 162 -64.20 55.27 32.85
CA LYS A 162 -64.96 55.95 31.79
C LYS A 162 -66.45 55.63 31.86
N ARG A 163 -66.83 54.43 32.29
CA ARG A 163 -68.23 54.00 32.40
C ARG A 163 -68.93 54.64 33.59
N THR A 164 -68.27 54.77 34.74
CA THR A 164 -68.83 55.42 35.94
C THR A 164 -68.90 56.95 35.79
N GLN A 165 -67.90 57.58 35.18
CA GLN A 165 -67.90 59.04 34.96
C GLN A 165 -68.97 59.51 33.97
N LYS A 166 -69.33 58.69 32.97
CA LYS A 166 -70.47 58.98 32.08
C LYS A 166 -71.84 58.85 32.78
N GLY A 167 -71.92 58.12 33.89
CA GLY A 167 -73.15 57.92 34.66
C GLY A 167 -73.54 59.11 35.52
N GLU A 168 -72.56 59.81 36.10
CA GLU A 168 -72.81 60.97 36.96
C GLU A 168 -73.09 62.26 36.19
N ARG A 169 -72.62 62.37 34.94
CA ARG A 169 -72.84 63.54 34.09
C ARG A 169 -74.26 63.62 33.48
N LYS A 170 -75.12 62.64 33.77
CA LYS A 170 -76.49 62.49 33.24
C LYS A 170 -77.56 62.47 34.33
N ARG A 171 -77.24 62.96 35.54
CA ARG A 171 -78.24 63.29 36.57
C ARG A 171 -78.28 64.78 36.80
#